data_AF-A0A1G1VEL4-F1
#
_entry.id   AF-A0A1G1VEL4-F1
#
_cell.length_a   1.000
_cell.length_b   1.000
_cell.length_c   1.000
_cell.angle_alpha   90.00
_cell.angle_beta   90.00
_cell.angle_gamma   90.00
#
_symmetry.space_group_name_H-M   'P 1'
#
loop_
_entity.id
_entity.type
_entity.pdbx_description
1 polymer ?
#
loop_
_entity_poly.entity_id
_entity_poly.type
_entity_poly.pdbx_seq_one_letter_code
_entity_poly.pdbx_strand_id
1 'polypeptide(L)'
;MVIPLILISAYGALGVLGWLGKVFKSKKLRITCYVLLVTFYVWDFTRYLHQYYIHMAKTYDYSSQYGVKELISYVKDNDDKFQQVAITDRYDQPYILTLFYLKYPPRKFQQEHVLTGKDQYGFSTVGAFGKYRFTSLTPWDQKRAEFPNAIVVGAPNEIPDGANVLKTIYFPSGRIAFKVVGN
;
A
#
# COMPACT_ATOMS: atom_id res chain seq x y z
N MET A 1 11.95 -10.07 -15.34
CA MET A 1 13.06 -9.27 -15.93
C MET A 1 14.15 -8.86 -14.93
N VAL A 2 14.01 -9.16 -13.63
CA VAL A 2 15.00 -8.76 -12.61
C VAL A 2 16.33 -9.53 -12.73
N ILE A 3 16.25 -10.84 -13.00
CA ILE A 3 17.44 -11.72 -13.04
C ILE A 3 18.45 -11.32 -14.13
N PRO A 4 18.07 -11.12 -15.41
CA PRO A 4 19.02 -10.73 -16.45
C PRO A 4 19.69 -9.37 -16.18
N LEU A 5 18.93 -8.41 -15.67
CA LEU A 5 19.45 -7.06 -15.40
C LEU A 5 20.50 -7.07 -14.30
N ILE A 6 20.30 -7.86 -13.24
CA ILE A 6 21.29 -8.02 -12.16
C ILE A 6 22.61 -8.58 -12.71
N LEU A 7 22.54 -9.59 -13.56
CA LEU A 7 23.74 -10.22 -14.14
C LEU A 7 24.51 -9.25 -15.04
N ILE A 8 23.81 -8.48 -15.88
CA ILE A 8 24.43 -7.47 -16.76
C ILE A 8 25.08 -6.36 -15.92
N SER A 9 24.39 -5.85 -14.91
CA SER A 9 24.91 -4.82 -14.01
C SER A 9 26.13 -5.30 -13.22
N ALA A 10 26.11 -6.52 -12.71
CA ALA A 10 27.24 -7.11 -11.99
C ALA A 10 28.46 -7.30 -12.91
N TYR A 11 28.24 -7.81 -14.12
CA TYR A 11 29.32 -7.95 -15.11
C TYR A 11 29.91 -6.59 -15.50
N GLY A 12 29.06 -5.58 -15.72
CA GLY A 12 29.49 -4.21 -15.99
C GLY A 12 30.34 -3.63 -14.85
N ALA A 13 29.92 -3.83 -13.60
CA ALA A 13 30.66 -3.38 -12.43
C ALA A 13 32.06 -4.03 -12.33
N LEU A 14 32.16 -5.35 -12.53
CA LEU A 14 33.44 -6.06 -12.59
C LEU A 14 34.34 -5.53 -13.72
N GLY A 15 33.74 -5.26 -14.89
CA GLY A 15 34.44 -4.66 -16.03
C GLY A 15 35.04 -3.30 -15.70
N VAL A 16 34.28 -2.41 -15.05
CA VAL A 16 34.75 -1.08 -14.62
C VAL A 16 35.88 -1.21 -13.60
N LEU A 17 35.74 -2.06 -12.59
CA LEU A 17 36.79 -2.27 -11.58
C LEU A 17 38.08 -2.81 -12.20
N GLY A 18 37.97 -3.79 -13.11
CA GLY A 18 39.11 -4.35 -13.85
C GLY A 18 39.78 -3.32 -14.76
N TRP A 19 39.00 -2.48 -15.44
CA TRP A 19 39.50 -1.41 -16.30
C TRP A 19 40.24 -0.33 -15.50
N LEU A 20 39.68 0.13 -14.38
CA LEU A 20 40.34 1.09 -13.47
C LEU A 20 41.68 0.56 -12.96
N GLY A 21 41.76 -0.74 -12.67
CA GLY A 21 43.00 -1.41 -12.27
C GLY A 21 44.09 -1.40 -13.33
N LYS A 22 43.73 -1.38 -14.63
CA LYS A 22 44.66 -1.34 -15.77
C LYS A 22 45.09 0.08 -16.14
N VAL A 23 44.17 1.04 -16.10
CA VAL A 23 44.41 2.44 -16.50
C VAL A 23 45.30 3.17 -15.48
N PHE A 24 45.00 3.02 -14.18
CA PHE A 24 45.72 3.75 -13.13
C PHE A 24 46.83 2.90 -12.52
N LYS A 25 48.06 3.06 -13.04
CA LYS A 25 49.25 2.34 -12.55
C LYS A 25 49.70 2.78 -11.14
N SER A 26 49.42 4.03 -10.76
CA SER A 26 49.71 4.53 -9.41
C SER A 26 48.75 3.94 -8.38
N LYS A 27 49.28 3.26 -7.37
CA LYS A 27 48.49 2.67 -6.27
C LYS A 27 47.62 3.73 -5.57
N LYS A 28 48.17 4.93 -5.34
CA LYS A 28 47.44 6.03 -4.68
C LYS A 28 46.23 6.46 -5.52
N LEU A 29 46.43 6.72 -6.81
CA LEU A 29 45.37 7.16 -7.72
C LEU A 29 44.26 6.11 -7.87
N ARG A 30 44.64 4.83 -7.99
CA ARG A 30 43.68 3.72 -8.05
C ARG A 30 42.81 3.62 -6.79
N ILE A 31 43.43 3.73 -5.61
CA ILE A 31 42.69 3.73 -4.34
C ILE A 31 41.74 4.93 -4.30
N THR A 32 42.19 6.12 -4.69
CA THR A 32 41.33 7.31 -4.77
C THR A 32 40.12 7.07 -5.67
N CYS A 33 40.29 6.49 -6.87
CA CYS A 33 39.18 6.18 -7.76
C CYS A 33 38.18 5.19 -7.14
N TYR A 34 38.65 4.13 -6.47
CA TYR A 34 37.77 3.19 -5.78
C TYR A 34 37.01 3.85 -4.63
N VAL A 35 37.68 4.69 -3.84
CA VAL A 35 37.02 5.44 -2.76
C VAL A 35 35.95 6.37 -3.34
N LEU A 36 36.24 7.10 -4.41
CA LEU A 36 35.26 7.98 -5.06
C LEU A 36 34.05 7.18 -5.60
N LEU A 37 34.29 6.02 -6.22
CA LEU A 37 33.23 5.15 -6.72
C LEU A 37 32.35 4.62 -5.59
N VAL A 38 32.95 4.15 -4.49
CA VAL A 38 32.21 3.68 -3.31
C VAL A 38 31.44 4.83 -2.66
N THR A 39 32.05 6.00 -2.50
CA THR A 39 31.38 7.19 -1.95
C THR A 39 30.19 7.59 -2.81
N PHE A 40 30.33 7.61 -4.13
CA PHE A 40 29.22 7.90 -5.05
C PHE A 40 28.09 6.88 -4.91
N TYR A 41 28.42 5.58 -4.86
CA TYR A 41 27.43 4.52 -4.66
C TYR A 41 26.70 4.66 -3.32
N VAL A 42 27.43 4.91 -2.23
CA VAL A 42 26.84 5.13 -0.90
C VAL A 42 25.94 6.35 -0.89
N TRP A 43 26.34 7.44 -1.55
CA TRP A 43 25.51 8.64 -1.70
C TRP A 43 24.21 8.35 -2.47
N ASP A 44 24.30 7.68 -3.62
CA ASP A 44 23.12 7.35 -4.42
C ASP A 44 22.18 6.39 -3.68
N PHE A 45 22.74 5.36 -3.03
CA PHE A 45 21.96 4.44 -2.21
C PHE A 45 21.28 5.14 -1.04
N THR A 46 21.98 6.04 -0.34
CA THR A 46 21.40 6.82 0.76
C THR A 46 20.29 7.74 0.26
N ARG A 47 20.47 8.37 -0.91
CA ARG A 47 19.43 9.17 -1.57
C ARG A 47 18.22 8.30 -1.90
N TYR A 48 18.42 7.10 -2.45
CA TYR A 48 17.34 6.15 -2.72
C TYR A 48 16.56 5.83 -1.45
N LEU A 49 17.23 5.47 -0.35
CA LEU A 49 16.56 5.19 0.93
C LEU A 49 15.80 6.41 1.44
N HIS A 50 16.37 7.60 1.32
CA HIS A 50 15.70 8.84 1.72
C HIS A 50 14.44 9.12 0.88
N GLN A 51 14.50 8.92 -0.43
CA GLN A 51 13.33 9.04 -1.30
C GLN A 51 12.27 7.98 -0.97
N TYR A 52 12.69 6.73 -0.77
CA TYR A 52 11.80 5.62 -0.46
C TYR A 52 11.08 5.79 0.90
N TYR A 53 11.82 6.08 1.97
CA TYR A 53 11.23 6.14 3.32
C TYR A 53 10.57 7.47 3.65
N ILE A 54 11.02 8.59 3.06
CA ILE A 54 10.54 9.93 3.44
C ILE A 54 9.58 10.50 2.39
N HIS A 55 9.88 10.35 1.10
CA HIS A 55 9.11 11.00 0.05
C HIS A 55 8.01 10.11 -0.51
N MET A 56 8.25 8.81 -0.67
CA MET A 56 7.29 7.88 -1.29
C MET A 56 5.91 7.94 -0.63
N ALA A 57 5.88 7.93 0.71
CA ALA A 57 4.66 7.99 1.51
C ALA A 57 3.81 9.26 1.26
N LYS A 58 4.46 10.37 0.88
CA LYS A 58 3.80 11.66 0.63
C LYS A 58 3.45 11.84 -0.84
N THR A 59 4.32 11.40 -1.75
CA THR A 59 4.16 11.56 -3.19
C THR A 59 3.15 10.56 -3.77
N TYR A 60 3.23 9.30 -3.33
CA TYR A 60 2.39 8.19 -3.77
C TYR A 60 1.66 7.60 -2.58
N ASP A 61 0.79 8.41 -1.99
CA ASP A 61 0.05 8.04 -0.79
C ASP A 61 -0.92 6.86 -1.02
N TYR A 62 -1.57 6.79 -2.18
CA TYR A 62 -2.47 5.69 -2.54
C TYR A 62 -1.77 4.33 -2.63
N SER A 63 -0.52 4.28 -3.08
CA SER A 63 0.23 3.01 -3.22
C SER A 63 0.82 2.51 -1.91
N SER A 64 0.87 3.37 -0.90
CA SER A 64 1.49 3.06 0.39
C SER A 64 0.50 2.50 1.41
N GLN A 65 -0.80 2.40 1.05
CA GLN A 65 -1.89 1.85 1.86
C GLN A 65 -1.98 2.41 3.29
N TYR A 66 -1.53 3.65 3.49
CA TYR A 66 -1.64 4.35 4.77
C TYR A 66 -3.12 4.58 5.14
N GLY A 67 -3.37 4.82 6.43
CA GLY A 67 -4.71 5.05 6.95
C GLY A 67 -5.47 3.77 7.30
N VAL A 68 -5.16 2.61 6.70
CA VAL A 68 -5.86 1.35 7.01
C VAL A 68 -5.67 0.94 8.48
N LYS A 69 -4.46 1.13 9.05
CA LYS A 69 -4.24 0.86 10.48
C LYS A 69 -5.16 1.68 11.38
N GLU A 70 -5.25 2.99 11.12
CA GLU A 70 -6.10 3.91 11.88
C GLU A 70 -7.59 3.55 11.68
N LEU A 71 -7.97 3.23 10.44
CA LEU A 71 -9.32 2.81 10.09
C LEU A 71 -9.74 1.58 10.88
N ILE A 72 -8.92 0.53 10.85
CA ILE A 72 -9.24 -0.72 11.52
C ILE A 72 -9.23 -0.55 13.04
N SER A 73 -8.35 0.30 13.59
CA SER A 73 -8.42 0.66 15.01
C SER A 73 -9.75 1.32 15.34
N TYR A 74 -10.17 2.32 14.56
CA TYR A 74 -11.44 3.02 14.75
C TYR A 74 -12.65 2.07 14.67
N VAL A 75 -12.66 1.19 13.67
CA VAL A 75 -13.74 0.19 13.51
C VAL A 75 -13.77 -0.76 14.71
N LYS A 76 -12.61 -1.24 15.17
CA LYS A 76 -12.51 -2.14 16.34
C LYS A 76 -12.98 -1.47 17.63
N ASP A 77 -12.66 -0.20 17.82
CA ASP A 77 -13.07 0.55 19.02
C ASP A 77 -14.58 0.87 19.02
N ASN A 78 -15.26 0.68 17.89
CA ASN A 78 -16.70 0.89 17.72
C ASN A 78 -17.42 -0.39 17.26
N ASP A 79 -16.81 -1.56 17.46
CA ASP A 79 -17.22 -2.82 16.83
C ASP A 79 -18.67 -3.20 17.18
N ASP A 80 -19.09 -2.94 18.42
CA ASP A 80 -20.41 -3.31 18.97
C ASP A 80 -21.55 -2.44 18.41
N LYS A 81 -21.25 -1.29 17.81
CA LYS A 81 -22.27 -0.35 17.33
C LYS A 81 -22.83 -0.71 15.96
N PHE A 82 -22.13 -1.56 15.21
CA PHE A 82 -22.43 -1.80 13.80
C PHE A 82 -22.42 -3.28 13.46
N GLN A 83 -23.46 -3.70 12.75
CA GLN A 83 -23.58 -5.10 12.32
C GLN A 83 -22.71 -5.43 11.11
N GLN A 84 -22.38 -4.42 10.29
CA GLN A 84 -21.60 -4.57 9.08
C GLN A 84 -20.60 -3.43 8.90
N VAL A 85 -19.52 -3.73 8.17
CA VAL A 85 -18.49 -2.75 7.79
C VAL A 85 -18.25 -2.89 6.29
N ALA A 86 -18.73 -1.91 5.52
CA ALA A 86 -18.47 -1.81 4.09
C ALA A 86 -17.24 -0.94 3.86
N ILE A 87 -16.24 -1.46 3.17
CA ILE A 87 -14.98 -0.79 2.88
C ILE A 87 -14.82 -0.71 1.36
N THR A 88 -14.45 0.46 0.84
CA THR A 88 -14.18 0.66 -0.58
C THR A 88 -13.13 -0.32 -1.11
N ASP A 89 -13.36 -0.82 -2.31
CA ASP A 89 -12.41 -1.63 -3.09
C ASP A 89 -11.51 -0.80 -4.02
N ARG A 90 -11.61 0.54 -3.95
CA ARG A 90 -10.81 1.45 -4.78
C ARG A 90 -9.31 1.35 -4.52
N TYR A 91 -8.91 1.01 -3.29
CA TYR A 91 -7.52 0.76 -2.93
C TYR A 91 -7.19 -0.72 -3.11
N ASP A 92 -6.00 -1.03 -3.60
CA ASP A 92 -5.66 -2.40 -4.00
C ASP A 92 -5.66 -3.36 -2.78
N GLN A 93 -6.48 -4.42 -2.89
CA GLN A 93 -6.63 -5.53 -1.93
C GLN A 93 -6.79 -5.11 -0.45
N PRO A 94 -7.84 -4.33 -0.10
CA PRO A 94 -8.02 -3.78 1.25
C PRO A 94 -8.26 -4.87 2.31
N TYR A 95 -8.75 -6.03 1.89
CA TYR A 95 -9.02 -7.17 2.77
C TYR A 95 -7.74 -7.69 3.45
N ILE A 96 -6.58 -7.68 2.77
CA ILE A 96 -5.32 -8.22 3.32
C ILE A 96 -4.90 -7.40 4.54
N LEU A 97 -4.86 -6.08 4.39
CA LEU A 97 -4.52 -5.19 5.50
C LEU A 97 -5.58 -5.19 6.60
N THR A 98 -6.85 -5.35 6.22
CA THR A 98 -7.93 -5.48 7.20
C THR A 98 -7.71 -6.72 8.07
N LEU A 99 -7.46 -7.89 7.47
CA LEU A 99 -7.13 -9.12 8.19
C LEU A 99 -5.89 -8.95 9.08
N PHE A 100 -4.84 -8.33 8.54
CA PHE A 100 -3.58 -8.11 9.24
C PHE A 100 -3.76 -7.26 10.50
N TYR A 101 -4.40 -6.09 10.39
CA TYR A 101 -4.59 -5.18 11.52
C TYR A 101 -5.65 -5.68 12.51
N LEU A 102 -6.65 -6.42 12.04
CA LEU A 102 -7.60 -7.12 12.92
C LEU A 102 -6.95 -8.29 13.68
N LYS A 103 -5.81 -8.79 13.20
CA LYS A 103 -5.23 -10.08 13.61
C LYS A 103 -6.28 -11.20 13.48
N TYR A 104 -6.98 -11.20 12.34
CA TYR A 104 -8.10 -12.10 12.12
C TYR A 104 -7.63 -13.57 12.06
N PRO A 105 -8.30 -14.53 12.73
CA PRO A 105 -7.83 -15.91 12.76
C PRO A 105 -7.82 -16.54 11.35
N PRO A 106 -6.67 -17.03 10.84
CA PRO A 106 -6.58 -17.59 9.50
C PRO A 106 -7.53 -18.78 9.27
N ARG A 107 -7.71 -19.62 10.29
CA ARG A 107 -8.64 -20.76 10.24
C ARG A 107 -10.09 -20.31 10.01
N LYS A 108 -10.54 -19.23 10.68
CA LYS A 108 -11.88 -18.68 10.47
C LYS A 108 -12.01 -18.12 9.06
N PHE A 109 -11.04 -17.28 8.66
CA PHE A 109 -11.03 -16.67 7.33
C PHE A 109 -11.15 -17.69 6.20
N GLN A 110 -10.33 -18.77 6.25
CA GLN A 110 -10.35 -19.82 5.23
C GLN A 110 -11.71 -20.51 5.08
N GLN A 111 -12.54 -20.51 6.12
CA GLN A 111 -13.85 -21.18 6.13
C GLN A 111 -15.01 -20.29 5.66
N GLU A 112 -14.90 -18.97 5.83
CA GLU A 112 -16.05 -18.06 5.67
C GLU A 112 -15.86 -16.96 4.61
N HIS A 113 -14.65 -16.80 4.06
CA HIS A 113 -14.42 -15.78 3.05
C HIS A 113 -15.24 -16.05 1.79
N VAL A 114 -15.64 -14.97 1.13
CA VAL A 114 -16.34 -15.01 -0.15
C VAL A 114 -15.45 -14.38 -1.20
N LEU A 115 -15.14 -15.15 -2.25
CA LEU A 115 -14.38 -14.67 -3.39
C LEU A 115 -15.26 -13.84 -4.32
N THR A 116 -14.67 -12.84 -4.96
CA THR A 116 -15.29 -12.15 -6.09
C THR A 116 -15.35 -13.06 -7.31
N GLY A 117 -16.18 -12.67 -8.28
CA GLY A 117 -16.07 -13.20 -9.64
C GLY A 117 -14.65 -13.05 -10.19
N LYS A 118 -14.31 -13.90 -11.17
CA LYS A 118 -13.03 -13.80 -11.87
C LYS A 118 -13.02 -12.54 -12.73
N ASP A 119 -11.91 -11.82 -12.71
CA ASP A 119 -11.67 -10.69 -13.60
C ASP A 119 -11.31 -11.16 -15.03
N GLN A 120 -11.03 -10.19 -15.91
CA GLN A 120 -10.64 -10.45 -17.30
C GLN A 120 -9.35 -11.27 -17.46
N TYR A 121 -8.54 -11.37 -16.41
CA TYR A 121 -7.30 -12.13 -16.36
C TYR A 121 -7.45 -13.48 -15.62
N GLY A 122 -8.66 -13.80 -15.15
CA GLY A 122 -8.97 -15.04 -14.45
C GLY A 122 -8.69 -15.01 -12.95
N PHE A 123 -8.38 -13.85 -12.36
CA PHE A 123 -8.10 -13.69 -10.93
C PHE A 123 -9.37 -13.34 -10.15
N SER A 124 -9.46 -13.85 -8.93
CA SER A 124 -10.48 -13.46 -7.95
C SER A 124 -9.80 -12.81 -6.75
N THR A 125 -10.48 -11.86 -6.13
CA THR A 125 -10.11 -11.29 -4.83
C THR A 125 -11.16 -11.69 -3.78
N VAL A 126 -11.08 -11.13 -2.58
CA VAL A 126 -12.02 -11.41 -1.48
C VAL A 126 -13.02 -10.25 -1.38
N GLY A 127 -14.29 -10.55 -1.63
CA GLY A 127 -15.39 -9.58 -1.51
C GLY A 127 -15.95 -9.48 -0.10
N ALA A 128 -15.82 -10.53 0.72
CA ALA A 128 -16.33 -10.52 2.09
C ALA A 128 -15.62 -11.52 3.00
N PHE A 129 -15.65 -11.25 4.30
CA PHE A 129 -15.46 -12.22 5.38
C PHE A 129 -16.09 -11.67 6.66
N GLY A 130 -16.59 -12.52 7.56
CA GLY A 130 -17.30 -12.11 8.76
C GLY A 130 -18.34 -11.01 8.47
N LYS A 131 -18.19 -9.86 9.13
CA LYS A 131 -19.01 -8.65 8.90
C LYS A 131 -18.42 -7.61 7.93
N TYR A 132 -17.24 -7.87 7.38
CA TYR A 132 -16.54 -6.98 6.46
C TYR A 132 -16.98 -7.27 5.02
N ARG A 133 -17.23 -6.21 4.26
CA ARG A 133 -17.62 -6.24 2.84
C ARG A 133 -16.72 -5.29 2.08
N PHE A 134 -16.18 -5.74 0.94
CA PHE A 134 -15.30 -4.95 0.08
C PHE A 134 -16.00 -4.71 -1.25
N THR A 135 -16.35 -3.47 -1.55
CA THR A 135 -17.12 -3.11 -2.74
C THR A 135 -16.91 -1.66 -3.11
N SER A 136 -17.08 -1.33 -4.39
CA SER A 136 -17.23 0.05 -4.82
C SER A 136 -18.48 0.66 -4.19
N LEU A 137 -18.38 1.93 -3.80
CA LEU A 137 -19.47 2.70 -3.21
C LEU A 137 -20.13 3.64 -4.22
N THR A 138 -19.91 3.40 -5.52
CA THR A 138 -20.49 4.19 -6.61
C THR A 138 -21.54 3.38 -7.37
N PRO A 139 -22.77 3.90 -7.59
CA PRO A 139 -23.33 5.16 -7.08
C PRO A 139 -23.65 5.13 -5.57
N TRP A 140 -23.39 6.24 -4.88
CA TRP A 140 -23.47 6.34 -3.41
C TRP A 140 -24.84 5.97 -2.84
N ASP A 141 -25.93 6.54 -3.36
CA ASP A 141 -27.26 6.38 -2.75
C ASP A 141 -27.75 4.93 -2.82
N GLN A 142 -27.48 4.24 -3.93
CA GLN A 142 -27.79 2.83 -4.08
C GLN A 142 -26.93 1.99 -3.15
N LYS A 143 -25.61 2.22 -3.15
CA LYS A 143 -24.67 1.41 -2.35
C LYS A 143 -24.86 1.59 -0.86
N ARG A 144 -25.13 2.80 -0.41
CA ARG A 144 -25.47 3.09 0.99
C ARG A 144 -26.72 2.31 1.43
N ALA A 145 -27.76 2.24 0.60
CA ALA A 145 -28.97 1.50 0.91
C ALA A 145 -28.76 -0.02 1.06
N GLU A 146 -27.71 -0.59 0.45
CA GLU A 146 -27.34 -2.01 0.60
C GLU A 146 -26.79 -2.35 2.00
N PHE A 147 -26.36 -1.35 2.79
CA PHE A 147 -25.68 -1.54 4.08
C PHE A 147 -26.37 -0.83 5.25
N PRO A 148 -27.63 -1.16 5.60
CA PRO A 148 -28.31 -0.54 6.75
C PRO A 148 -27.61 -0.87 8.08
N ASN A 149 -27.54 0.10 9.01
CA ASN A 149 -26.89 -0.05 10.32
C ASN A 149 -25.41 -0.48 10.22
N ALA A 150 -24.69 0.09 9.25
CA ALA A 150 -23.30 -0.24 8.95
C ALA A 150 -22.39 0.98 9.06
N ILE A 151 -21.10 0.72 9.28
CA ILE A 151 -20.06 1.69 8.92
C ILE A 151 -19.77 1.54 7.44
N VAL A 152 -19.81 2.64 6.71
CA VAL A 152 -19.38 2.72 5.32
C VAL A 152 -18.10 3.54 5.23
N VAL A 153 -17.06 2.94 4.67
CA VAL A 153 -15.72 3.52 4.54
C VAL A 153 -15.41 3.73 3.06
N GLY A 154 -15.42 4.98 2.62
CA GLY A 154 -15.17 5.32 1.22
C GLY A 154 -13.93 6.14 0.99
N ALA A 155 -13.44 6.10 -0.25
CA ALA A 155 -12.48 7.05 -0.73
C ALA A 155 -13.12 8.45 -0.83
N PRO A 156 -12.33 9.54 -0.86
CA PRO A 156 -12.85 10.91 -0.77
C PRO A 156 -13.92 11.24 -1.82
N ASN A 157 -13.78 10.68 -3.02
CA ASN A 157 -14.65 10.95 -4.16
C ASN A 157 -15.88 10.02 -4.24
N GLU A 158 -15.97 9.01 -3.37
CA GLU A 158 -17.12 8.10 -3.32
C GLU A 158 -18.18 8.54 -2.30
N ILE A 159 -17.80 9.42 -1.37
CA ILE A 159 -18.67 9.90 -0.29
C ILE A 159 -19.03 11.36 -0.55
N PRO A 160 -20.32 11.70 -0.74
CA PRO A 160 -20.76 13.08 -0.96
C PRO A 160 -20.58 13.93 0.30
N ASP A 161 -20.45 15.25 0.13
CA ASP A 161 -20.15 16.18 1.22
C ASP A 161 -21.27 16.32 2.26
N GLY A 162 -22.51 15.97 1.90
CA GLY A 162 -23.66 15.94 2.83
C GLY A 162 -23.79 14.66 3.66
N ALA A 163 -22.87 13.69 3.53
CA ALA A 163 -22.91 12.46 4.30
C ALA A 163 -22.55 12.69 5.78
N ASN A 164 -23.11 11.86 6.67
CA ASN A 164 -22.80 11.88 8.10
C ASN A 164 -21.40 11.28 8.38
N VAL A 165 -20.34 12.07 8.16
CA VAL A 165 -18.96 11.64 8.37
C VAL A 165 -18.65 11.60 9.87
N LEU A 166 -18.42 10.39 10.38
CA LEU A 166 -18.03 10.15 11.77
C LEU A 166 -16.54 10.35 12.00
N LYS A 167 -15.71 10.07 10.98
CA LYS A 167 -14.25 10.18 11.05
C LYS A 167 -13.65 10.38 9.66
N THR A 168 -12.69 11.29 9.57
CA THR A 168 -11.83 11.47 8.38
C THR A 168 -10.43 10.99 8.71
N ILE A 169 -9.85 10.18 7.84
CA ILE A 169 -8.50 9.63 7.95
C ILE A 169 -7.66 10.23 6.83
N TYR A 170 -6.44 10.63 7.14
CA TYR A 170 -5.56 11.34 6.22
C TYR A 170 -4.33 10.51 5.88
N PHE A 171 -3.85 10.67 4.67
CA PHE A 171 -2.54 10.20 4.25
C PHE A 171 -1.43 11.06 4.87
N PRO A 172 -0.17 10.59 4.91
CA PRO A 172 0.98 11.41 5.32
C PRO A 172 1.18 12.68 4.49
N SER A 173 0.59 12.74 3.30
CA SER A 173 0.54 13.91 2.41
C SER A 173 -0.42 15.02 2.90
N GLY A 174 -1.31 14.72 3.85
CA GLY A 174 -2.41 15.59 4.28
C GLY A 174 -3.68 15.46 3.42
N ARG A 175 -3.64 14.68 2.33
CA ARG A 175 -4.84 14.34 1.54
C ARG A 175 -5.73 13.37 2.32
N ILE A 176 -7.03 13.39 2.05
CA ILE A 176 -7.97 12.45 2.67
C ILE A 176 -7.72 11.05 2.09
N ALA A 177 -7.56 10.09 2.99
CA ALA A 177 -7.46 8.66 2.66
C ALA A 177 -8.84 8.00 2.71
N PHE A 178 -9.56 8.19 3.82
CA PHE A 178 -10.87 7.60 4.02
C PHE A 178 -11.81 8.59 4.69
N LYS A 179 -13.08 8.56 4.25
CA LYS A 179 -14.20 9.11 5.02
C LYS A 179 -14.99 7.93 5.58
N VAL A 180 -15.18 7.92 6.89
CA VAL A 180 -15.96 6.91 7.62
C VAL A 180 -17.33 7.50 7.91
N VAL A 181 -18.38 6.85 7.42
CA VAL A 181 -19.77 7.31 7.51
C VAL A 181 -20.59 6.31 8.29
N GLY A 182 -21.42 6.79 9.21
CA GLY A 182 -22.44 5.98 9.86
C GLY A 182 -23.70 5.97 9.00
N ASN A 183 -24.20 4.77 8.68
CA ASN A 183 -25.46 4.60 7.95
C ASN A 183 -26.61 4.20 8.86
#